data_AF-A0ABD6C827-F1
#
_entry.id   AF-A0ABD6C827-F1
#
_cell.length_a   1.000
_cell.length_b   1.000
_cell.length_c   1.000
_cell.angle_alpha   90.00
_cell.angle_beta   90.00
_cell.angle_gamma   90.00
#
_symmetry.space_group_name_H-M   'P 1'
#
loop_
_entity.id
_entity.type
_entity.pdbx_description
1 polymer ?
#
loop_
_entity_poly.entity_id
_entity_poly.type
_entity_poly.pdbx_seq_one_letter_code
_entity_poly.pdbx_strand_id
1 'polypeptide(L)'
;MSQRTSPIGAIFEVQRESLQAGPRLVETTLQVPKTVNETVRGTIEPQKRAQQRTLEFAQHTIDRLLDTVEATTPAGDDALADVRESVDDGFEELRDQHAEAADAIDDNYAQGIDTYDEAIGDVLEALDEQIETVVETNEDVEERTLDAIEQVIDEYDDVSERFGDQAEEFGDQLEAQADAFGRQFETQLDRYQDQLDALEHRFEDLQDDLEGNVAAAQDAAGRADDE
;
A
#
# COMPACT_ATOMS: atom_id res chain seq x y z
N MET A 1 -16.22 3.66 -10.88
CA MET A 1 -14.94 3.28 -11.52
C MET A 1 -13.78 4.24 -11.21
N SER A 2 -13.99 5.37 -10.53
CA SER A 2 -12.91 6.33 -10.24
C SER A 2 -12.16 6.12 -8.91
N GLN A 3 -12.71 5.33 -7.98
CA GLN A 3 -12.17 5.16 -6.62
C GLN A 3 -10.79 4.47 -6.58
N ARG A 4 -10.39 3.73 -7.62
CA ARG A 4 -9.09 3.01 -7.69
C ARG A 4 -7.95 3.79 -8.34
N THR A 5 -8.17 5.02 -8.80
CA THR A 5 -7.12 5.80 -9.52
C THR A 5 -6.63 7.02 -8.72
N SER A 6 -7.01 7.12 -7.44
CA SER A 6 -6.45 8.12 -6.53
C SER A 6 -5.01 7.73 -6.17
N PRO A 7 -4.05 8.68 -6.11
CA PRO A 7 -2.68 8.43 -5.63
C PRO A 7 -2.62 7.74 -4.26
N ILE A 8 -3.65 7.93 -3.42
CA ILE A 8 -3.77 7.31 -2.10
C ILE A 8 -4.19 5.84 -2.21
N GLY A 9 -5.12 5.51 -3.11
CA GLY A 9 -5.51 4.12 -3.37
C GLY A 9 -4.35 3.28 -3.91
N ALA A 10 -3.49 3.85 -4.75
CA ALA A 10 -2.29 3.17 -5.25
C ALA A 10 -1.30 2.80 -4.13
N ILE A 11 -1.21 3.61 -3.07
CA ILE A 11 -0.35 3.31 -1.91
C ILE A 11 -0.95 2.16 -1.09
N PHE A 12 -2.26 2.14 -0.89
CA PHE A 12 -2.96 1.05 -0.21
C PHE A 12 -2.87 -0.27 -0.98
N GLU A 13 -2.90 -0.24 -2.31
CA GLU A 13 -2.72 -1.42 -3.14
C GLU A 13 -1.33 -2.04 -2.99
N VAL A 14 -0.27 -1.22 -3.02
CA VAL A 14 1.11 -1.68 -2.77
C VAL A 14 1.26 -2.23 -1.34
N GLN A 15 0.61 -1.60 -0.36
CA GLN A 15 0.59 -2.09 1.03
C GLN A 15 -0.09 -3.46 1.13
N ARG A 16 -1.23 -3.66 0.46
CA ARG A 16 -1.98 -4.91 0.43
C ARG A 16 -1.17 -6.04 -0.21
N GLU A 17 -0.55 -5.77 -1.35
CA GLU A 17 0.32 -6.74 -2.03
C GLU A 17 1.51 -7.15 -1.13
N SER A 18 2.09 -6.19 -0.42
CA SER A 18 3.20 -6.45 0.50
C SER A 18 2.78 -7.31 1.70
N LEU A 19 1.59 -7.06 2.26
CA LEU A 19 1.03 -7.84 3.37
C LEU A 19 0.73 -9.29 2.96
N GLN A 20 0.23 -9.51 1.74
CA GLN A 20 -0.07 -10.84 1.21
C GLN A 20 1.17 -11.60 0.73
N ALA A 21 2.25 -10.90 0.35
CA ALA A 21 3.49 -11.54 -0.10
C ALA A 21 4.30 -12.18 1.04
N GLY A 22 4.26 -11.59 2.24
CA GLY A 22 4.96 -12.09 3.43
C GLY A 22 4.68 -13.56 3.80
N PRO A 23 3.42 -13.99 3.98
CA PRO A 23 3.09 -15.34 4.42
C PRO A 23 3.55 -16.42 3.43
N ARG A 24 3.51 -16.16 2.11
CA ARG A 24 4.04 -17.09 1.10
C ARG A 24 5.53 -17.34 1.23
N LEU A 25 6.28 -16.30 1.62
CA LEU A 25 7.73 -16.41 1.81
C LEU A 25 8.05 -17.16 3.11
N VAL A 26 7.24 -16.98 4.15
CA VAL A 26 7.32 -17.74 5.41
C VAL A 26 6.97 -19.20 5.17
N GLU A 27 5.87 -19.50 4.48
CA GLU A 27 5.46 -20.85 4.08
C GLU A 27 6.58 -21.56 3.32
N THR A 28 7.12 -20.92 2.28
CA THR A 28 8.22 -21.47 1.49
C THR A 28 9.44 -21.78 2.37
N THR A 29 9.78 -20.90 3.32
CA THR A 29 10.93 -21.08 4.21
C THR A 29 10.70 -22.22 5.22
N LEU A 30 9.48 -22.34 5.75
CA LEU A 30 9.08 -23.38 6.70
C LEU A 30 8.93 -24.77 6.05
N GLN A 31 8.74 -24.83 4.73
CA GLN A 31 8.71 -26.08 3.97
C GLN A 31 10.11 -26.61 3.58
N VAL A 32 11.17 -25.79 3.57
CA VAL A 32 12.54 -26.23 3.22
C VAL A 32 13.03 -27.40 4.10
N PRO A 33 12.86 -27.38 5.44
CA PRO A 33 13.22 -28.51 6.29
C PRO A 33 12.47 -29.80 5.92
N LYS A 34 11.20 -29.73 5.50
CA LYS A 34 10.41 -30.90 5.08
C LYS A 34 11.04 -31.58 3.88
N THR A 35 11.37 -30.82 2.83
CA THR A 35 12.01 -31.35 1.61
C THR A 35 13.38 -31.98 1.89
N VAL A 36 14.17 -31.36 2.77
CA VAL A 36 15.47 -31.91 3.19
C VAL A 36 15.28 -33.21 3.98
N ASN A 37 14.32 -33.26 4.90
CA ASN A 37 14.01 -34.44 5.70
C ASN A 37 13.48 -35.62 4.85
N GLU A 38 12.61 -35.36 3.87
CA GLU A 38 12.14 -36.38 2.92
C GLU A 38 13.30 -36.95 2.09
N THR A 39 14.25 -36.08 1.71
CA THR A 39 15.46 -36.50 1.01
C THR A 39 16.32 -37.41 1.88
N VAL A 40 16.52 -37.05 3.16
CA VAL A 40 17.27 -37.88 4.14
C VAL A 40 16.57 -39.22 4.36
N ARG A 41 15.24 -39.22 4.57
CA ARG A 41 14.45 -40.45 4.69
C ARG A 41 14.61 -41.35 3.47
N GLY A 42 14.59 -40.77 2.27
CA GLY A 42 14.83 -41.47 1.00
C GLY A 42 16.21 -42.14 0.90
N THR A 43 17.19 -41.78 1.75
CA THR A 43 18.52 -42.41 1.81
C THR A 43 18.62 -43.61 2.75
N ILE A 44 17.70 -43.77 3.71
CA ILE A 44 17.68 -44.87 4.69
C ILE A 44 17.50 -46.21 3.99
N GLU A 45 16.53 -46.29 3.07
CA GLU A 45 16.19 -47.52 2.36
C GLU A 45 17.33 -48.02 1.43
N PRO A 46 17.98 -47.18 0.60
CA PRO A 46 19.21 -47.55 -0.10
C PRO A 46 20.33 -48.06 0.83
N GLN A 47 20.50 -47.48 2.02
CA GLN A 47 21.49 -47.89 3.00
C GLN A 47 21.15 -49.26 3.61
N LYS A 48 19.89 -49.49 4.00
CA LYS A 48 19.37 -50.79 4.48
C LYS A 48 19.70 -51.91 3.49
N ARG A 49 19.40 -51.70 2.21
CA ARG A 49 19.71 -52.66 1.13
C ARG A 49 21.22 -52.88 0.92
N ALA A 50 22.05 -51.87 1.15
CA ALA A 50 23.50 -52.03 1.05
C ALA A 50 24.07 -52.86 2.22
N GLN A 51 23.54 -52.66 3.43
CA GLN A 51 23.94 -53.42 4.62
C GLN A 51 23.49 -54.89 4.53
N GLN A 52 22.25 -55.15 4.10
CA GLN A 52 21.76 -56.52 3.85
C GLN A 52 22.65 -57.28 2.87
N ARG A 53 22.98 -56.66 1.72
CA ARG A 53 23.91 -57.25 0.73
C ARG A 53 25.31 -57.51 1.29
N THR A 54 25.78 -56.69 2.23
CA THR A 54 27.08 -56.88 2.88
C THR A 54 27.05 -58.06 3.84
N LEU A 55 25.96 -58.22 4.60
CA LEU A 55 25.75 -59.37 5.50
C LEU A 55 25.64 -60.67 4.71
N GLU A 56 24.85 -60.70 3.64
CA GLU A 56 24.73 -61.84 2.73
C GLU A 56 26.08 -62.23 2.12
N PHE A 57 26.89 -61.24 1.70
CA PHE A 57 28.22 -61.49 1.18
C PHE A 57 29.17 -62.08 2.24
N ALA A 58 29.10 -61.57 3.47
CA ALA A 58 29.91 -62.07 4.58
C ALA A 58 29.55 -63.52 4.94
N GLN A 59 28.25 -63.82 5.06
CA GLN A 59 27.73 -65.18 5.25
C GLN A 59 28.24 -66.12 4.16
N HIS A 60 28.05 -65.74 2.89
CA HIS A 60 28.48 -66.55 1.76
C HIS A 60 30.00 -66.77 1.68
N THR A 61 30.79 -65.83 2.21
CA THR A 61 32.26 -65.99 2.30
C THR A 61 32.63 -67.01 3.37
N ILE A 62 31.94 -67.00 4.51
CA ILE A 62 32.15 -67.96 5.59
C ILE A 62 31.72 -69.36 5.15
N ASP A 63 30.59 -69.50 4.44
CA ASP A 63 30.16 -70.80 3.88
C ASP A 63 31.23 -71.42 2.99
N ARG A 64 31.82 -70.65 2.09
CA ARG A 64 32.88 -71.14 1.19
C ARG A 64 34.15 -71.56 1.94
N LEU A 65 34.47 -70.88 3.05
CA LEU A 65 35.57 -71.26 3.92
C LEU A 65 35.27 -72.60 4.60
N LEU A 66 34.06 -72.78 5.11
CA LEU A 66 33.59 -74.03 5.70
C LEU A 66 33.59 -75.18 4.67
N ASP A 67 33.12 -74.94 3.44
CA ASP A 67 33.18 -75.91 2.33
C ASP A 67 34.62 -76.35 2.02
N THR A 68 35.58 -75.42 2.09
CA THR A 68 37.00 -75.73 1.86
C THR A 68 37.60 -76.59 2.98
N VAL A 69 37.18 -76.35 4.23
CA VAL A 69 37.58 -77.15 5.39
C VAL A 69 36.99 -78.56 5.31
N GLU A 70 35.72 -78.69 4.94
CA GLU A 70 35.03 -79.95 4.72
C GLU A 70 35.74 -80.80 3.66
N ALA A 71 36.08 -80.18 2.51
CA ALA A 71 36.79 -80.86 1.42
C ALA A 71 38.20 -81.36 1.78
N THR A 72 38.81 -80.83 2.83
CA THR A 72 40.17 -81.19 3.27
C THR A 72 40.20 -82.10 4.51
N THR A 73 39.08 -82.27 5.23
CA THR A 73 39.02 -83.03 6.49
C THR A 73 37.76 -83.93 6.57
N PRO A 74 37.82 -85.19 6.09
CA PRO A 74 36.66 -86.09 6.04
C PRO A 74 36.20 -86.71 7.37
N ALA A 75 36.71 -86.25 8.52
CA ALA A 75 36.59 -86.93 9.81
C ALA A 75 35.85 -86.11 10.90
N GLY A 76 35.04 -85.13 10.52
CA GLY A 76 34.36 -84.22 11.46
C GLY A 76 33.04 -83.63 10.97
N ASP A 77 32.35 -84.29 10.04
CA ASP A 77 31.16 -83.77 9.34
C ASP A 77 30.07 -83.27 10.29
N ASP A 78 29.77 -84.00 11.38
CA ASP A 78 28.74 -83.60 12.36
C ASP A 78 29.08 -82.29 13.07
N ALA A 79 30.34 -82.12 13.51
CA ALA A 79 30.78 -80.90 14.20
C ALA A 79 30.86 -79.69 13.26
N LEU A 80 31.12 -79.93 11.96
CA LEU A 80 31.13 -78.87 10.95
C LEU A 80 29.71 -78.41 10.60
N ALA A 81 28.75 -79.35 10.57
CA ALA A 81 27.34 -79.05 10.36
C ALA A 81 26.77 -78.18 11.49
N ASP A 82 27.06 -78.51 12.76
CA ASP A 82 26.65 -77.70 13.92
C ASP A 82 27.21 -76.26 13.85
N VAL A 83 28.46 -76.10 13.40
CA VAL A 83 29.09 -74.78 13.24
C VAL A 83 28.42 -73.99 12.11
N ARG A 84 28.05 -74.66 11.02
CA ARG A 84 27.39 -74.05 9.86
C ARG A 84 26.00 -73.53 10.23
N GLU A 85 25.20 -74.37 10.89
CA GLU A 85 23.88 -74.00 11.40
C GLU A 85 23.97 -72.82 12.38
N SER A 86 24.93 -72.84 13.32
CA SER A 86 25.12 -71.73 14.25
C SER A 86 25.57 -70.42 13.59
N VAL A 87 26.32 -70.48 12.48
CA VAL A 87 26.73 -69.30 11.71
C VAL A 87 25.53 -68.74 10.95
N ASP A 88 24.77 -69.60 10.28
CA ASP A 88 23.58 -69.21 9.52
C ASP A 88 22.52 -68.58 10.43
N ASP A 89 22.20 -69.22 11.56
CA ASP A 89 21.30 -68.68 12.58
C ASP A 89 21.80 -67.31 13.10
N GLY A 90 23.12 -67.20 13.31
CA GLY A 90 23.74 -65.96 13.78
C GLY A 90 23.62 -64.81 12.77
N PHE A 91 23.80 -65.07 11.48
CA PHE A 91 23.61 -64.07 10.41
C PHE A 91 22.14 -63.72 10.19
N GLU A 92 21.24 -64.71 10.29
CA GLU A 92 19.80 -64.51 10.18
C GLU A 92 19.29 -63.61 11.30
N GLU A 93 19.67 -63.88 12.55
CA GLU A 93 19.33 -63.02 13.68
C GLU A 93 19.95 -61.61 13.55
N LEU A 94 21.21 -61.51 13.10
CA LEU A 94 21.86 -60.20 12.87
C LEU A 94 21.12 -59.37 11.83
N ARG A 95 20.67 -60.01 10.74
CA ARG A 95 19.91 -59.36 9.67
C ARG A 95 18.55 -58.90 10.18
N ASP A 96 17.87 -59.72 10.96
CA ASP A 96 16.55 -59.40 11.50
C ASP A 96 16.64 -58.25 12.51
N GLN A 97 17.60 -58.28 13.43
CA GLN A 97 17.87 -57.18 14.36
C GLN A 97 18.23 -55.87 13.65
N HIS A 98 19.04 -55.94 12.58
CA HIS A 98 19.37 -54.75 11.77
C HIS A 98 18.16 -54.20 11.02
N ALA A 99 17.32 -55.07 10.47
CA ALA A 99 16.10 -54.66 9.76
C ALA A 99 15.14 -53.96 10.73
N GLU A 100 14.91 -54.56 11.90
CA GLU A 100 14.02 -54.02 12.93
C GLU A 100 14.54 -52.68 13.49
N ALA A 101 15.86 -52.54 13.68
CA ALA A 101 16.46 -51.27 14.09
C ALA A 101 16.35 -50.18 13.00
N ALA A 102 16.53 -50.55 11.73
CA ALA A 102 16.39 -49.61 10.62
C ALA A 102 14.93 -49.16 10.44
N ASP A 103 13.98 -50.08 10.60
CA ASP A 103 12.55 -49.79 10.52
C ASP A 103 12.11 -48.91 11.69
N ALA A 104 12.59 -49.19 12.91
CA ALA A 104 12.35 -48.32 14.07
C ALA A 104 12.92 -46.90 13.86
N ILE A 105 14.07 -46.76 13.19
CA ILE A 105 14.63 -45.45 12.85
C ILE A 105 13.75 -44.73 11.81
N ASP A 106 13.30 -45.41 10.75
CA ASP A 106 12.42 -44.81 9.74
C ASP A 106 11.09 -44.36 10.36
N ASP A 107 10.45 -45.20 11.18
CA ASP A 107 9.18 -44.91 11.83
C ASP A 107 9.27 -43.71 12.78
N ASN A 108 10.32 -43.66 13.63
CA ASN A 108 10.54 -42.51 14.51
C ASN A 108 10.80 -41.21 13.72
N TYR A 109 11.53 -41.30 12.61
CA TYR A 109 11.81 -40.15 11.76
C TYR A 109 10.55 -39.67 11.04
N ALA A 110 9.73 -40.58 10.52
CA ALA A 110 8.46 -40.29 9.87
C ALA A 110 7.49 -39.61 10.84
N GLN A 111 7.31 -40.18 12.04
CA GLN A 111 6.43 -39.62 13.07
C GLN A 111 6.89 -38.23 13.53
N GLY A 112 8.20 -38.00 13.61
CA GLY A 112 8.76 -36.67 13.89
C GLY A 112 8.50 -35.65 12.78
N ILE A 113 8.58 -36.06 11.51
CA ILE A 113 8.24 -35.21 10.36
C ILE A 113 6.75 -34.88 10.36
N ASP A 114 5.88 -35.87 10.56
CA ASP A 114 4.43 -35.67 10.54
C ASP A 114 4.00 -34.71 11.66
N THR A 115 4.55 -34.88 12.88
CA THR A 115 4.30 -33.96 14.00
C THR A 115 4.78 -32.54 13.68
N TYR A 116 5.95 -32.42 13.04
CA TYR A 116 6.47 -31.12 12.62
C TYR A 116 5.61 -30.47 11.53
N ASP A 117 5.13 -31.26 10.57
CA ASP A 117 4.27 -30.80 9.48
C ASP A 117 2.91 -30.32 9.99
N GLU A 118 2.27 -31.07 10.91
CA GLU A 118 1.05 -30.64 11.60
C GLU A 118 1.28 -29.32 12.36
N ALA A 119 2.35 -29.23 13.16
CA ALA A 119 2.64 -28.01 13.93
C ALA A 119 2.93 -26.79 13.03
N ILE A 120 3.62 -26.99 11.91
CA ILE A 120 3.89 -25.92 10.92
C ILE A 120 2.58 -25.54 10.21
N GLY A 121 1.75 -26.52 9.86
CA GLY A 121 0.42 -26.32 9.27
C GLY A 121 -0.45 -25.43 10.16
N ASP A 122 -0.58 -25.78 11.43
CA ASP A 122 -1.35 -25.01 12.43
C ASP A 122 -0.82 -23.56 12.55
N VAL A 123 0.51 -23.38 12.56
CA VAL A 123 1.13 -22.05 12.64
C VAL A 123 0.89 -21.23 11.37
N LEU A 124 0.93 -21.86 10.19
CA LEU A 124 0.67 -21.21 8.91
C LEU A 124 -0.80 -20.82 8.77
N GLU A 125 -1.74 -21.70 9.16
CA GLU A 125 -3.18 -21.43 9.15
C GLU A 125 -3.52 -20.26 10.09
N ALA A 126 -3.00 -20.28 11.32
CA ALA A 126 -3.18 -19.18 12.26
C ALA A 126 -2.54 -17.85 11.79
N LEU A 127 -1.46 -17.91 11.02
CA LEU A 127 -0.82 -16.72 10.45
C LEU A 127 -1.64 -16.16 9.27
N ASP A 128 -2.20 -17.04 8.43
CA ASP A 128 -3.05 -16.66 7.31
C ASP A 128 -4.32 -15.95 7.80
N GLU A 129 -5.02 -16.51 8.80
CA GLU A 129 -6.19 -15.90 9.43
C GLU A 129 -5.88 -14.50 10.01
N GLN A 130 -4.71 -14.35 10.65
CA GLN A 130 -4.28 -13.05 11.20
C GLN A 130 -4.01 -12.03 10.10
N ILE A 131 -3.43 -12.45 8.99
CA ILE A 131 -3.13 -11.56 7.86
C ILE A 131 -4.42 -11.17 7.14
N GLU A 132 -5.36 -12.09 6.96
CA GLU A 132 -6.69 -11.80 6.42
C GLU A 132 -7.40 -10.75 7.27
N THR A 133 -7.42 -10.92 8.61
CA THR A 133 -7.98 -9.93 9.54
C THR A 133 -7.32 -8.55 9.41
N VAL A 134 -6.00 -8.51 9.26
CA VAL A 134 -5.25 -7.25 9.08
C VAL A 134 -5.56 -6.60 7.73
N VAL A 135 -5.67 -7.39 6.67
CA VAL A 135 -6.07 -6.91 5.34
C VAL A 135 -7.46 -6.32 5.43
N GLU A 136 -8.46 -7.07 5.90
CA GLU A 136 -9.85 -6.58 6.05
C GLU A 136 -9.92 -5.27 6.84
N THR A 137 -9.20 -5.18 7.98
CA THR A 137 -9.13 -3.95 8.78
C THR A 137 -8.50 -2.79 8.00
N ASN A 138 -7.50 -3.06 7.15
CA ASN A 138 -6.87 -2.06 6.31
C ASN A 138 -7.83 -1.58 5.20
N GLU A 139 -8.60 -2.48 4.60
CA GLU A 139 -9.64 -2.13 3.60
C GLU A 139 -10.71 -1.22 4.21
N ASP A 140 -11.18 -1.52 5.43
CA ASP A 140 -12.12 -0.67 6.17
C ASP A 140 -11.55 0.74 6.44
N VAL A 141 -10.26 0.84 6.74
CA VAL A 141 -9.59 2.12 6.97
C VAL A 141 -9.39 2.88 5.66
N GLU A 142 -9.03 2.18 4.57
CA GLU A 142 -8.92 2.73 3.22
C GLU A 142 -10.24 3.37 2.81
N GLU A 143 -11.36 2.64 2.91
CA GLU A 143 -12.70 3.13 2.54
C GLU A 143 -13.06 4.38 3.33
N ARG A 144 -12.93 4.35 4.67
CA ARG A 144 -13.20 5.53 5.52
C ARG A 144 -12.32 6.73 5.20
N THR A 145 -11.06 6.48 4.83
CA THR A 145 -10.12 7.55 4.49
C THR A 145 -10.46 8.18 3.14
N LEU A 146 -10.82 7.36 2.15
CA LEU A 146 -11.26 7.83 0.84
C LEU A 146 -12.55 8.64 0.99
N ASP A 147 -13.55 8.13 1.72
CA ASP A 147 -14.81 8.83 1.99
C ASP A 147 -14.60 10.16 2.72
N ALA A 148 -13.67 10.21 3.68
CA ALA A 148 -13.35 11.45 4.40
C ALA A 148 -12.69 12.49 3.47
N ILE A 149 -11.82 12.03 2.56
CA ILE A 149 -11.16 12.91 1.59
C ILE A 149 -12.18 13.43 0.57
N GLU A 150 -13.09 12.57 0.09
CA GLU A 150 -14.16 12.98 -0.82
C GLU A 150 -15.04 14.06 -0.17
N GLN A 151 -15.45 13.88 1.10
CA GLN A 151 -16.20 14.90 1.84
C GLN A 151 -15.45 16.24 1.98
N VAL A 152 -14.14 16.19 2.23
CA VAL A 152 -13.32 17.42 2.33
C VAL A 152 -13.22 18.13 0.98
N ILE A 153 -13.14 17.38 -0.12
CA ILE A 153 -13.13 17.94 -1.47
C ILE A 153 -14.49 18.60 -1.76
N ASP A 154 -15.59 17.92 -1.46
CA ASP A 154 -16.94 18.46 -1.66
C ASP A 154 -17.15 19.75 -0.83
N GLU A 155 -16.73 19.76 0.43
CA GLU A 155 -16.82 20.95 1.30
C GLU A 155 -15.93 22.10 0.80
N TYR A 156 -14.77 21.78 0.23
CA TYR A 156 -13.89 22.77 -0.38
C TYR A 156 -14.51 23.39 -1.64
N ASP A 157 -15.10 22.57 -2.50
CA ASP A 157 -15.78 23.03 -3.72
C ASP A 157 -16.97 23.94 -3.37
N ASP A 158 -17.78 23.57 -2.38
CA ASP A 158 -18.87 24.40 -1.83
C ASP A 158 -18.37 25.77 -1.33
N VAL A 159 -17.25 25.79 -0.60
CA VAL A 159 -16.66 27.04 -0.08
C VAL A 159 -16.12 27.89 -1.23
N SER A 160 -15.49 27.27 -2.22
CA SER A 160 -14.95 27.94 -3.41
C SER A 160 -16.07 28.60 -4.22
N GLU A 161 -17.18 27.90 -4.43
CA GLU A 161 -18.35 28.41 -5.15
C GLU A 161 -18.96 29.62 -4.42
N ARG A 162 -19.19 29.52 -3.11
CA ARG A 162 -19.68 30.64 -2.29
C ARG A 162 -18.77 31.87 -2.32
N PHE A 163 -17.46 31.63 -2.33
CA PHE A 163 -16.49 32.72 -2.43
C PHE A 163 -16.54 33.39 -3.80
N GLY A 164 -16.74 32.61 -4.87
CA GLY A 164 -16.99 33.11 -6.22
C GLY A 164 -18.22 34.02 -6.27
N ASP A 165 -19.36 33.52 -5.78
CA ASP A 165 -20.62 34.29 -5.73
C ASP A 165 -20.47 35.61 -4.95
N GLN A 166 -19.79 35.57 -3.79
CA GLN A 166 -19.56 36.76 -2.97
C GLN A 166 -18.62 37.77 -3.65
N ALA A 167 -17.64 37.29 -4.41
CA ALA A 167 -16.75 38.16 -5.17
C ALA A 167 -17.49 38.83 -6.34
N GLU A 168 -18.39 38.12 -7.01
CA GLU A 168 -19.28 38.70 -8.04
C GLU A 168 -20.19 39.78 -7.44
N GLU A 169 -20.89 39.50 -6.33
CA GLU A 169 -21.77 40.47 -5.68
C GLU A 169 -21.02 41.73 -5.22
N PHE A 170 -19.79 41.57 -4.71
CA PHE A 170 -18.94 42.69 -4.34
C PHE A 170 -18.52 43.52 -5.56
N GLY A 171 -18.25 42.87 -6.69
CA GLY A 171 -17.97 43.52 -7.98
C GLY A 171 -19.14 44.39 -8.43
N ASP A 172 -20.35 43.82 -8.44
CA ASP A 172 -21.58 44.52 -8.81
C ASP A 172 -21.85 45.74 -7.91
N GLN A 173 -21.62 45.60 -6.60
CA GLN A 173 -21.79 46.70 -5.65
C GLN A 173 -20.79 47.84 -5.87
N LEU A 174 -19.54 47.52 -6.21
CA LEU A 174 -18.52 48.50 -6.56
C LEU A 174 -18.88 49.25 -7.84
N GLU A 175 -19.34 48.53 -8.87
CA GLU A 175 -19.78 49.13 -10.13
C GLU A 175 -20.95 50.10 -9.90
N ALA A 176 -21.96 49.67 -9.15
CA ALA A 176 -23.09 50.52 -8.78
C ALA A 176 -22.67 51.77 -7.98
N GLN A 177 -21.69 51.64 -7.09
CA GLN A 177 -21.15 52.77 -6.32
C GLN A 177 -20.37 53.74 -7.22
N ALA A 178 -19.57 53.22 -8.15
CA ALA A 178 -18.83 54.02 -9.13
C ALA A 178 -19.80 54.81 -10.03
N ASP A 179 -20.87 54.18 -10.51
CA ASP A 179 -21.92 54.83 -11.29
C ASP A 179 -22.63 55.95 -10.51
N ALA A 180 -22.98 55.68 -9.25
CA ALA A 180 -23.63 56.67 -8.40
C ALA A 180 -22.71 57.88 -8.14
N PHE A 181 -21.43 57.62 -7.90
CA PHE A 181 -20.42 58.65 -7.76
C PHE A 181 -20.26 59.48 -9.05
N GLY A 182 -20.21 58.81 -10.21
CA GLY A 182 -20.15 59.46 -11.52
C GLY A 182 -21.30 60.44 -11.73
N ARG A 183 -22.54 59.99 -11.49
CA ARG A 183 -23.74 60.85 -11.60
C ARG A 183 -23.72 62.04 -10.62
N GLN A 184 -23.26 61.82 -9.40
CA GLN A 184 -23.12 62.90 -8.42
C GLN A 184 -22.06 63.92 -8.87
N PHE A 185 -20.96 63.46 -9.45
CA PHE A 185 -19.90 64.31 -9.96
C PHE A 185 -20.38 65.14 -11.16
N GLU A 186 -21.10 64.52 -12.10
CA GLU A 186 -21.76 65.22 -13.21
C GLU A 186 -22.71 66.31 -12.69
N THR A 187 -23.57 65.97 -11.73
CA THR A 187 -24.51 66.94 -11.12
C THR A 187 -23.77 68.11 -10.44
N GLN A 188 -22.61 67.84 -9.81
CA GLN A 188 -21.78 68.91 -9.24
C GLN A 188 -21.17 69.79 -10.32
N LEU A 189 -20.67 69.21 -11.40
CA LEU A 189 -20.11 69.95 -12.53
C LEU A 189 -21.16 70.84 -13.19
N ASP A 190 -22.36 70.33 -13.43
CA ASP A 190 -23.47 71.12 -13.98
C ASP A 190 -23.78 72.32 -13.08
N ARG A 191 -23.84 72.10 -11.76
CA ARG A 191 -24.06 73.19 -10.79
C ARG A 191 -22.93 74.21 -10.77
N TYR A 192 -21.69 73.79 -10.98
CA TYR A 192 -20.56 74.70 -11.10
C TYR A 192 -20.64 75.52 -12.40
N GLN A 193 -21.04 74.90 -13.50
CA GLN A 193 -21.27 75.59 -14.77
C GLN A 193 -22.39 76.62 -14.63
N ASP A 194 -23.54 76.25 -14.05
CA ASP A 194 -24.65 77.18 -13.77
C ASP A 194 -24.22 78.38 -12.91
N GLN A 195 -23.34 78.15 -11.93
CA GLN A 195 -22.79 79.24 -11.10
C GLN A 195 -21.86 80.16 -11.88
N LEU A 196 -21.08 79.62 -12.81
CA LEU A 196 -20.22 80.41 -13.68
C LEU A 196 -21.07 81.23 -14.65
N ASP A 197 -22.10 80.63 -15.26
CA ASP A 197 -23.03 81.32 -16.16
C ASP A 197 -23.78 82.45 -15.43
N ALA A 198 -24.22 82.22 -14.18
CA ALA A 198 -24.87 83.25 -13.37
C ALA A 198 -23.91 84.37 -12.95
N LEU A 199 -22.62 84.06 -12.72
CA LEU A 199 -21.60 85.07 -12.46
C LEU A 199 -21.30 85.88 -13.71
N GLU A 200 -21.25 85.25 -14.88
CA GLU A 200 -21.10 85.91 -16.18
C GLU A 200 -22.27 86.88 -16.43
N HIS A 201 -23.51 86.43 -16.28
CA HIS A 201 -24.69 87.29 -16.40
C HIS A 201 -24.67 88.45 -15.41
N ARG A 202 -24.23 88.21 -14.16
CA ARG A 202 -24.09 89.30 -13.18
C ARG A 202 -23.01 90.31 -13.56
N PHE A 203 -21.94 89.84 -14.21
CA PHE A 203 -20.89 90.71 -14.74
C PHE A 203 -21.41 91.54 -15.92
N GLU A 204 -22.19 90.93 -16.81
CA GLU A 204 -22.86 91.62 -17.91
C GLU A 204 -23.84 92.69 -17.36
N ASP A 205 -24.70 92.34 -16.41
CA ASP A 205 -25.62 93.29 -15.75
C ASP A 205 -24.87 94.45 -15.08
N LEU A 206 -23.74 94.17 -14.40
CA LEU A 206 -22.91 95.22 -13.81
C LEU A 206 -22.27 96.12 -14.86
N GLN A 207 -21.88 95.55 -15.99
CA GLN A 207 -21.31 96.31 -17.10
C GLN A 207 -22.37 97.21 -17.75
N ASP A 208 -23.57 96.68 -17.97
CA ASP A 208 -24.73 97.44 -18.48
C ASP A 208 -25.16 98.54 -17.50
N ASP A 209 -25.21 98.26 -16.19
CA ASP A 209 -25.48 99.27 -15.16
C ASP A 209 -24.40 100.36 -15.12
N LEU A 210 -23.13 100.00 -15.33
CA LEU A 210 -22.04 100.96 -15.42
C LEU A 210 -22.13 101.80 -16.69
N GLU A 211 -22.42 101.20 -17.86
CA GLU A 211 -22.65 101.95 -19.10
C GLU A 211 -23.86 102.88 -18.99
N GLY A 212 -24.95 102.42 -18.39
CA GLY A 212 -26.14 103.23 -18.13
C GLY A 212 -25.87 104.41 -17.18
N ASN A 213 -25.12 104.17 -16.10
CA ASN A 213 -24.72 105.24 -15.17
C ASN A 213 -23.71 106.21 -15.79
N VAL A 214 -22.78 105.73 -16.63
CA VAL A 214 -21.84 106.59 -17.37
C VAL A 214 -22.58 107.42 -18.42
N ALA A 215 -23.54 106.84 -19.15
CA ALA A 215 -24.39 107.56 -20.10
C ALA A 215 -25.25 108.60 -19.38
N ALA A 216 -25.84 108.27 -18.22
CA ALA A 216 -26.60 109.22 -17.41
C ALA A 216 -25.73 110.35 -16.85
N ALA A 217 -24.50 110.04 -16.42
CA ALA A 217 -23.53 111.05 -15.97
C ALA A 217 -23.08 111.96 -17.12
N GLN A 218 -22.90 111.42 -18.33
CA GLN A 218 -22.58 112.20 -19.53
C GLN A 218 -23.76 113.06 -20.00
N ASP A 219 -25.00 112.57 -19.91
CA ASP A 219 -26.21 113.30 -20.29
C ASP A 219 -26.60 114.37 -19.24
N ALA A 220 -26.22 114.18 -17.97
CA ALA A 220 -26.30 115.20 -16.93
C ALA A 220 -25.19 116.27 -17.08
N ALA A 221 -23.97 115.85 -17.45
CA ALA A 221 -22.87 116.78 -17.74
C ALA A 221 -23.12 117.61 -19.01
N GLY A 222 -23.68 116.99 -20.07
CA GLY A 222 -24.03 117.68 -21.31
C GLY A 222 -25.16 118.70 -21.15
N ARG A 223 -26.09 118.50 -20.20
CA ARG A 223 -27.11 119.51 -19.85
C ARG A 223 -26.59 120.65 -18.97
N ALA A 224 -25.43 120.49 -18.33
CA ALA A 224 -24.83 121.55 -17.51
C ALA A 224 -23.99 122.55 -18.33
N ASP A 225 -23.66 122.24 -19.58
CA ASP A 225 -22.82 123.09 -20.45
C ASP A 225 -23.61 123.92 -21.49
N ASP A 226 -24.95 123.85 -21.53
CA ASP A 226 -25.81 124.57 -22.50
C ASP A 226 -26.82 125.58 -21.85
N GLU A 227 -26.62 125.95 -20.57
CA GLU A 227 -27.36 127.04 -19.88
C GLU A 227 -26.45 128.13 -19.29
#